data_AF-A0A966W1N8-F1
#
_entry.id   AF-A0A966W1N8-F1
#
_cell.length_a   1.000
_cell.length_b   1.000
_cell.length_c   1.000
_cell.angle_alpha   90.00
_cell.angle_beta   90.00
_cell.angle_gamma   90.00
#
_symmetry.space_group_name_H-M   'P 1'
#
loop_
_entity.id
_entity.type
_entity.pdbx_description
1 polymer ?
#
loop_
_entity_poly.entity_id
_entity_poly.type
_entity_poly.pdbx_seq_one_letter_code
_entity_poly.pdbx_strand_id
1 'polypeptide(L)'
;MLPLSFSFYGEQKLLRSHYHHAVAMEIVDGEMEILVAGEWQAMPEGTQAYAVKAGATKSLPPGKFTLTRTGKALRLEWVPDKGGSGGKVVREAVAR
;
A
#
# COMPACT_ATOMS: atom_id res chain seq x y z
N MET A 1 40.28 -2.71 -6.30
CA MET A 1 39.33 -3.86 -6.32
C MET A 1 38.04 -3.45 -5.60
N LEU A 2 37.17 -2.69 -6.27
CA LEU A 2 35.88 -2.21 -5.74
C LEU A 2 34.66 -2.39 -6.69
N PRO A 3 34.56 -3.35 -7.64
CA PRO A 3 33.36 -3.41 -8.50
C PRO A 3 32.24 -4.32 -7.98
N LEU A 4 32.54 -5.30 -7.11
CA LEU A 4 31.54 -6.31 -6.70
C LEU A 4 30.65 -5.81 -5.55
N SER A 5 31.24 -5.20 -4.54
CA SER A 5 30.53 -4.75 -3.32
C SER A 5 29.47 -3.69 -3.62
N PHE A 6 29.69 -2.84 -4.63
CA PHE A 6 28.76 -1.78 -5.02
C PHE A 6 27.53 -2.33 -5.73
N SER A 7 27.71 -3.35 -6.59
CA SER A 7 26.61 -4.04 -7.27
C SER A 7 25.68 -4.73 -6.29
N PHE A 8 26.23 -5.41 -5.27
CA PHE A 8 25.42 -6.05 -4.22
C PHE A 8 24.59 -5.06 -3.39
N TYR A 9 25.12 -3.86 -3.10
CA TYR A 9 24.37 -2.84 -2.38
C TYR A 9 23.14 -2.34 -3.17
N GLY A 10 23.30 -2.17 -4.49
CA GLY A 10 22.19 -1.82 -5.39
C GLY A 10 21.10 -2.89 -5.43
N GLU A 11 21.50 -4.16 -5.60
CA GLU A 11 20.58 -5.31 -5.61
C GLU A 11 19.84 -5.46 -4.28
N GLN A 12 20.52 -5.31 -3.14
CA GLN A 12 19.87 -5.40 -1.83
C GLN A 12 18.84 -4.28 -1.62
N LYS A 13 19.13 -3.07 -2.11
CA LYS A 13 18.17 -1.95 -2.07
C LYS A 13 16.95 -2.22 -2.94
N LEU A 14 17.15 -2.75 -4.15
CA LEU A 14 16.05 -3.13 -5.05
C LEU A 14 15.19 -4.24 -4.45
N LEU A 15 15.81 -5.29 -3.91
CA LEU A 15 15.10 -6.39 -3.26
C LEU A 15 14.23 -5.90 -2.09
N ARG A 16 14.76 -5.00 -1.25
CA ARG A 16 13.97 -4.39 -0.16
C ARG A 16 12.81 -3.55 -0.69
N SER A 17 13.01 -2.82 -1.78
CA SER A 17 11.92 -2.08 -2.42
C SER A 17 10.83 -3.04 -2.92
N HIS A 18 11.18 -4.11 -3.62
CA HIS A 18 10.20 -5.11 -4.07
C HIS A 18 9.48 -5.80 -2.92
N TYR A 19 10.20 -6.14 -1.84
CA TYR A 19 9.60 -6.69 -0.64
C TYR A 19 8.55 -5.74 -0.04
N HIS A 20 8.88 -4.47 0.16
CA HIS A 20 7.90 -3.50 0.68
C HIS A 20 6.72 -3.29 -0.28
N HIS A 21 6.96 -3.30 -1.60
CA HIS A 21 5.88 -3.21 -2.59
C HIS A 21 4.92 -4.38 -2.48
N ALA A 22 5.44 -5.61 -2.36
CA ALA A 22 4.63 -6.81 -2.23
C ALA A 22 3.79 -6.80 -0.94
N VAL A 23 4.38 -6.41 0.19
CA VAL A 23 3.65 -6.26 1.46
C VAL A 23 2.57 -5.18 1.34
N ALA A 24 2.86 -4.06 0.68
CA ALA A 24 1.87 -2.99 0.47
C ALA A 24 0.71 -3.46 -0.43
N MET A 25 1.00 -4.25 -1.47
CA MET A 25 -0.02 -4.88 -2.31
C MET A 25 -0.92 -5.81 -1.50
N GLU A 26 -0.33 -6.72 -0.72
CA GLU A 26 -1.08 -7.66 0.12
C GLU A 26 -2.05 -6.93 1.07
N ILE A 27 -1.57 -5.88 1.74
CA ILE A 27 -2.39 -5.10 2.68
C ILE A 27 -3.51 -4.37 1.93
N VAL A 28 -3.19 -3.67 0.83
CA VAL A 28 -4.19 -2.91 0.07
C VAL A 28 -5.26 -3.83 -0.51
N ASP A 29 -4.87 -4.99 -1.05
CA ASP A 29 -5.83 -5.94 -1.62
C ASP A 29 -6.71 -6.56 -0.52
N GLY A 30 -6.14 -7.01 0.60
CA GLY A 30 -6.93 -7.57 1.70
C GLY A 30 -7.89 -6.56 2.33
N GLU A 31 -7.48 -5.31 2.49
CA GLU A 31 -8.35 -4.24 3.00
C GLU A 31 -9.46 -3.88 1.99
N MET A 32 -9.15 -3.94 0.68
CA MET A 32 -10.15 -3.73 -0.36
C MET A 32 -11.23 -4.82 -0.35
N GLU A 33 -10.87 -6.07 -0.08
CA GLU A 33 -11.83 -7.17 0.06
C GLU A 33 -12.82 -6.92 1.21
N ILE A 34 -12.32 -6.48 2.36
CA ILE A 34 -13.14 -6.11 3.52
C ILE A 34 -14.07 -4.93 3.19
N LEU A 35 -13.52 -3.90 2.53
CA LEU A 35 -14.30 -2.75 2.10
C LEU A 35 -15.44 -3.16 1.17
N VAL A 36 -15.16 -3.94 0.13
CA VAL A 36 -16.15 -4.41 -0.85
C VAL A 36 -17.18 -5.36 -0.22
N ALA A 37 -16.81 -6.11 0.84
CA ALA A 37 -17.73 -6.98 1.58
C ALA A 37 -18.80 -6.21 2.39
N GLY A 38 -18.66 -4.90 2.55
CA GLY A 38 -19.72 -4.05 3.13
C GLY A 38 -19.20 -2.91 4.00
N GLU A 39 -17.94 -2.94 4.46
CA GLU A 39 -17.40 -1.86 5.31
C GLU A 39 -17.40 -0.50 4.60
N TRP A 40 -17.43 -0.48 3.26
CA TRP A 40 -17.52 0.75 2.47
C TRP A 40 -18.73 1.63 2.79
N GLN A 41 -19.83 1.04 3.27
CA GLN A 41 -21.05 1.76 3.62
C GLN A 41 -20.86 2.66 4.86
N ALA A 42 -19.95 2.28 5.75
CA ALA A 42 -19.61 3.06 6.94
C ALA A 42 -18.58 4.16 6.66
N MET A 43 -17.94 4.14 5.48
CA MET A 43 -16.95 5.15 5.11
C MET A 43 -17.65 6.41 4.58
N PRO A 44 -17.26 7.62 5.01
CA PRO A 44 -17.78 8.84 4.44
C PRO A 44 -17.36 9.00 2.97
N GLU A 45 -18.15 9.76 2.24
CA GLU A 45 -17.84 10.18 0.87
C GLU A 45 -16.59 11.08 0.84
N GLY A 46 -15.78 10.99 -0.21
CA GLY A 46 -14.57 11.79 -0.40
C GLY A 46 -13.29 11.05 -0.01
N THR A 47 -12.20 11.80 0.18
CA THR A 47 -10.85 11.28 0.44
C THR A 47 -10.49 11.44 1.91
N GLN A 48 -10.07 10.36 2.56
CA GLN A 48 -9.69 10.34 3.97
C GLN A 48 -8.49 9.45 4.26
N ALA A 49 -7.81 9.71 5.38
CA ALA A 49 -6.82 8.78 5.92
C ALA A 49 -7.51 7.47 6.32
N TYR A 50 -6.90 6.34 5.95
CA TYR A 50 -7.45 5.02 6.22
C TYR A 50 -6.57 4.27 7.21
N ALA A 51 -7.15 3.85 8.34
CA ALA A 51 -6.45 3.06 9.35
C ALA A 51 -6.60 1.58 9.02
N VAL A 52 -5.55 1.00 8.42
CA VAL A 52 -5.47 -0.43 8.12
C VAL A 52 -5.37 -1.26 9.40
N LYS A 53 -6.07 -2.40 9.44
CA LYS A 53 -6.10 -3.33 10.58
C LYS A 53 -5.05 -4.45 10.44
N ALA A 54 -4.46 -4.61 9.25
CA ALA A 54 -3.51 -5.68 8.95
C ALA A 54 -2.23 -5.64 9.82
N GLY A 55 -1.87 -6.78 10.42
CA GLY A 55 -0.63 -6.92 11.21
C GLY A 55 0.66 -6.80 10.40
N ALA A 56 0.59 -7.03 9.08
CA ALA A 56 1.71 -6.91 8.15
C ALA A 56 2.22 -5.45 7.99
N THR A 57 1.46 -4.46 8.49
CA THR A 57 1.88 -3.05 8.56
C THR A 57 3.21 -2.86 9.27
N LYS A 58 3.57 -3.75 10.22
CA LYS A 58 4.87 -3.73 10.91
C LYS A 58 6.07 -3.96 9.98
N SER A 59 5.83 -4.59 8.84
CA SER A 59 6.84 -4.87 7.81
C SER A 59 6.95 -3.75 6.77
N LEU A 60 6.05 -2.76 6.80
CA LEU A 60 6.08 -1.62 5.90
C LEU A 60 6.95 -0.49 6.45
N PRO A 61 7.63 0.27 5.56
CA PRO A 61 8.23 1.54 5.92
C PRO A 61 7.12 2.56 6.28
N PRO A 62 7.48 3.65 6.99
CA PRO A 62 6.55 4.75 7.24
C PRO A 62 5.90 5.26 5.95
N GLY A 63 4.59 5.43 6.01
CA GLY A 63 3.76 5.82 4.88
C GLY A 63 2.30 6.00 5.30
N LYS A 64 1.46 6.36 4.35
CA LYS A 64 0.06 6.69 4.59
C LYS A 64 -0.84 5.87 3.68
N PHE A 65 -1.92 5.35 4.28
CA PHE A 65 -3.04 4.79 3.55
C PHE A 65 -4.13 5.85 3.39
N THR A 66 -4.65 5.98 2.19
CA THR A 66 -5.71 6.95 1.85
C THR A 66 -6.82 6.21 1.12
N LEU A 67 -8.05 6.34 1.62
CA LEU A 67 -9.25 5.82 0.98
C LEU A 67 -10.00 6.99 0.35
N THR A 68 -10.33 6.86 -0.93
CA THR A 68 -11.27 7.73 -1.62
C THR A 68 -12.52 6.95 -1.95
N ARG A 69 -13.68 7.47 -1.54
CA ARG A 69 -15.00 6.95 -1.87
C ARG A 69 -15.74 7.93 -2.77
N THR A 70 -16.27 7.43 -3.88
CA THR A 70 -17.13 8.18 -4.80
C THR A 70 -18.33 7.30 -5.17
N GLY A 71 -19.42 7.45 -4.43
CA GLY A 71 -20.59 6.60 -4.47
C GLY A 71 -20.23 5.18 -4.07
N LYS A 72 -20.30 4.27 -5.05
CA LYS A 72 -19.89 2.86 -4.91
C LYS A 72 -18.44 2.61 -5.36
N ALA A 73 -17.78 3.60 -5.98
CA ALA A 73 -16.39 3.47 -6.39
C ALA A 73 -15.48 3.73 -5.20
N LEU A 74 -14.52 2.83 -4.99
CA LEU A 74 -13.55 2.87 -3.91
C LEU A 74 -12.15 2.85 -4.51
N ARG A 75 -11.27 3.68 -3.96
CA ARG A 75 -9.87 3.76 -4.31
C ARG A 75 -9.05 3.78 -3.04
N LEU A 76 -8.32 2.71 -2.76
CA LEU A 76 -7.41 2.60 -1.64
C LEU A 76 -5.98 2.73 -2.14
N GLU A 77 -5.22 3.60 -1.49
CA GLU A 77 -3.86 3.94 -1.90
C GLU A 77 -2.92 3.85 -0.72
N TRP A 78 -1.74 3.27 -0.94
CA TRP A 78 -0.62 3.37 -0.03
C TRP A 78 0.49 4.20 -0.66
N VAL A 79 1.01 5.17 0.09
CA VAL A 79 2.11 6.04 -0.32
C VAL A 79 3.20 6.00 0.76
N PRO A 80 4.43 5.56 0.43
CA PRO A 80 5.55 5.63 1.37
C PRO A 80 6.01 7.09 1.56
N ASP A 81 6.41 7.45 2.78
CA ASP A 81 6.90 8.81 3.08
C ASP A 81 8.25 9.11 2.39
N LYS A 82 9.04 8.06 2.14
CA LYS A 82 10.35 8.16 1.46
C LYS A 82 10.33 7.39 0.13
N GLY A 83 10.69 8.08 -0.95
CA GLY A 83 10.91 7.48 -2.26
C GLY A 83 11.95 6.34 -2.21
N GLY A 84 11.73 5.29 -3.02
CA GLY A 84 12.56 4.09 -3.03
C GLY A 84 12.20 3.02 -1.99
N SER A 85 11.09 3.20 -1.27
CA SER A 85 10.60 2.26 -0.25
C SER A 85 9.37 1.50 -0.76
N GLY A 86 9.47 0.80 -1.88
CA GLY A 86 8.36 0.03 -2.45
C GLY A 86 7.39 0.81 -3.32
N GLY A 87 7.46 2.14 -3.40
CA GLY A 87 6.65 2.92 -4.34
C GLY A 87 5.15 2.94 -3.99
N LYS A 88 4.37 3.70 -4.76
CA LYS A 88 2.93 3.85 -4.52
C LYS A 88 2.19 2.58 -4.95
N VAL A 89 1.26 2.12 -4.12
CA VAL A 89 0.31 1.03 -4.46
C VAL A 89 -1.09 1.61 -4.48
N VAL A 90 -1.86 1.28 -5.51
CA VAL A 90 -3.25 1.75 -5.69
C VAL A 90 -4.11 0.57 -6.07
N ARG A 91 -5.27 0.46 -5.42
CA ARG A 91 -6.32 -0.46 -5.81
C ARG A 91 -7.65 0.26 -5.93
N GLU A 92 -8.38 -0.08 -6.97
CA GLU A 92 -9.70 0.47 -7.26
C GLU A 92 -10.70 -0.67 -7.38
N ALA A 93 -11.89 -0.48 -6.80
CA ALA A 93 -12.98 -1.44 -6.89
C ALA A 93 -14.33 -0.72 -6.90
N VAL A 94 -15.33 -1.36 -7.46
CA VAL A 94 -16.72 -0.92 -7.36
C VAL A 94 -17.43 -1.87 -6.40
N ALA A 95 -17.92 -1.32 -5.28
CA ALA A 95 -18.72 -2.06 -4.33
C ALA A 95 -20.07 -2.46 -4.96
N ARG A 96 -20.56 -3.66 -4.63
CA ARG A 96 -21.82 -4.19 -5.17
C ARG A 96 -23.01 -3.68 -4.35
#